data_AF-A0AAU9KMM0-F1
#
_entry.id   AF-A0AAU9KMM0-F1
#
_cell.length_a   1.000
_cell.length_b   1.000
_cell.length_c   1.000
_cell.angle_alpha   90.00
_cell.angle_beta   90.00
_cell.angle_gamma   90.00
#
_symmetry.space_group_name_H-M   'P 1'
#
loop_
_entity.id
_entity.type
_entity.pdbx_description
1 polymer ?
#
loop_
_entity_poly.entity_id
_entity_poly.type
_entity_poly.pdbx_seq_one_letter_code
_entity_poly.pdbx_strand_id
1 'polypeptide(L)'
;MNREISPGNRRRVYHLSMGHRIHQLIYDAERQTVEVKRFVQREPHDSKVASISYNYSLWVELTQSFQPHQQIFHRYPQPEDNWNALDNLLCGYLDDMADTMKCRRVRFAIVPPVLATSSIGDNNSPTAYATKFTKFIEFLQSRVAPSEFGELENIMINMVLEDVQKTGEPPLLIENRMLSFKMACKASSISLSSASKLEDARTEWVVMRLEETMDISRCFHLDVRWLACSGIGADEFVGTVRRRAKQSGLDLRRVPEYFSVSRVQIHPLIPSVFLPFPVQILKSFVSTLVQTLDFVLDDERIADGSRIGYGLGIEEKKLSVAKPKVSIRGQRRSPSTNARLLLDHWQQRGYKQLIHRSLPVSVRMIHNGLVWIPGYDDDRKVDRATSLAATAALFREVCATIKSQCGH
;
A
#
# COMPACT_ATOMS: atom_id res chain seq x y z
N MET A 1 -21.80 60.75 3.01
CA MET A 1 -23.28 60.66 2.91
C MET A 1 -23.59 60.22 1.49
N ASN A 2 -24.17 59.07 1.17
CA ASN A 2 -25.11 58.22 1.90
C ASN A 2 -24.66 56.75 1.93
N ARG A 3 -24.73 56.19 3.14
CA ARG A 3 -24.73 54.76 3.44
C ARG A 3 -26.19 54.30 3.40
N GLU A 4 -26.56 53.47 2.44
CA GLU A 4 -27.68 52.56 2.64
C GLU A 4 -27.11 51.25 3.18
N ILE A 5 -27.12 51.13 4.51
CA ILE A 5 -26.86 49.87 5.21
C ILE A 5 -28.16 49.07 5.16
N SER A 6 -28.27 48.14 4.22
CA SER A 6 -29.31 47.10 4.29
C SER A 6 -29.01 46.16 5.47
N PRO A 7 -30.00 45.85 6.32
CA PRO A 7 -29.80 44.95 7.44
C PRO A 7 -29.73 43.49 6.95
N GLY A 8 -28.63 42.80 7.27
CA GLY A 8 -28.65 41.35 7.40
C GLY A 8 -28.21 40.52 6.20
N ASN A 9 -27.01 40.73 5.64
CA ASN A 9 -26.35 39.64 4.91
C ASN A 9 -25.71 38.66 5.92
N ARG A 10 -26.56 38.03 6.77
CA ARG A 10 -26.17 37.04 7.79
C ARG A 10 -25.71 35.71 7.18
N ARG A 11 -25.99 35.51 5.90
CA ARG A 11 -25.58 34.35 5.12
C ARG A 11 -24.65 34.81 4.00
N ARG A 12 -23.37 34.42 4.05
CA ARG A 12 -22.40 34.71 2.99
C ARG A 12 -22.25 33.51 2.08
N VAL A 13 -22.31 33.75 0.77
CA VAL A 13 -22.19 32.70 -0.24
C VAL A 13 -20.99 32.99 -1.12
N TYR A 14 -20.06 32.04 -1.20
CA TYR A 14 -18.91 32.07 -2.09
C TYR A 14 -19.06 30.96 -3.14
N HIS A 15 -18.75 31.27 -4.39
CA HIS A 15 -18.79 30.31 -5.49
C HIS A 15 -17.38 30.11 -6.04
N LEU A 16 -16.99 28.86 -6.23
CA LEU A 16 -15.75 28.48 -6.91
C LEU A 16 -16.11 27.55 -8.07
N SER A 17 -15.52 27.79 -9.24
CA SER A 17 -15.75 26.96 -10.43
C SER A 17 -14.42 26.46 -10.99
N MET A 18 -14.39 25.18 -11.36
CA MET A 18 -13.31 24.57 -12.15
C MET A 18 -13.83 24.14 -13.54
N GLY A 19 -14.89 24.78 -14.03
CA GLY A 19 -15.57 24.48 -15.29
C GLY A 19 -16.52 23.28 -15.19
N HIS A 20 -15.97 22.09 -14.93
CA HIS A 20 -16.73 20.84 -14.80
C HIS A 20 -17.34 20.62 -13.39
N ARG A 21 -16.96 21.46 -12.44
CA ARG A 21 -17.43 21.46 -11.04
C ARG A 21 -17.68 22.87 -10.58
N ILE A 22 -18.76 23.05 -9.82
CA ILE A 22 -19.07 24.30 -9.12
C ILE A 22 -19.21 23.95 -7.64
N HIS A 23 -18.47 24.64 -6.78
CA HIS A 23 -18.58 24.58 -5.34
C HIS A 23 -19.25 25.87 -4.86
N GLN A 24 -20.17 25.73 -3.92
CA GLN A 24 -20.85 26.82 -3.25
C GLN A 24 -20.61 26.68 -1.76
N LEU A 25 -19.83 27.59 -1.18
CA LEU A 25 -19.57 27.69 0.25
C LEU A 25 -20.57 28.68 0.85
N ILE A 26 -21.34 28.25 1.83
CA ILE A 26 -22.40 29.03 2.45
C ILE A 26 -22.09 29.13 3.93
N TYR A 27 -21.70 30.30 4.41
CA TYR A 27 -21.54 30.55 5.84
C TYR A 27 -22.81 31.19 6.40
N ASP A 28 -23.40 30.55 7.41
CA ASP A 28 -24.53 31.04 8.19
C ASP A 28 -24.04 31.51 9.57
N ALA A 29 -24.08 32.83 9.78
CA ALA A 29 -23.59 33.44 11.02
C ALA A 29 -24.48 33.17 12.25
N GLU A 30 -25.76 32.82 12.08
CA GLU A 30 -26.65 32.53 13.22
C GLU A 30 -26.39 31.13 13.76
N ARG A 31 -26.23 30.17 12.86
CA ARG A 31 -25.93 28.78 13.21
C ARG A 31 -24.45 28.52 13.45
N GLN A 32 -23.58 29.48 13.10
CA GLN A 32 -22.13 29.29 13.04
C GLN A 32 -21.73 28.07 12.21
N THR A 33 -22.47 27.81 11.12
CA THR A 33 -22.27 26.64 10.25
C THR A 33 -21.78 27.05 8.87
N VAL A 34 -20.89 26.23 8.30
CA VAL A 34 -20.48 26.31 6.90
C VAL A 34 -21.12 25.13 6.15
N GLU A 35 -21.93 25.41 5.14
CA GLU A 35 -22.51 24.42 4.23
C GLU A 35 -21.75 24.46 2.89
N VAL A 36 -21.30 23.31 2.41
CA VAL A 36 -20.61 23.17 1.13
C VAL A 36 -21.47 22.38 0.16
N LYS A 37 -21.96 23.02 -0.91
CA LYS A 37 -22.66 22.35 -2.00
C LYS A 37 -21.74 22.14 -3.17
N ARG A 38 -21.71 20.93 -3.71
CA ARG A 38 -20.93 20.57 -4.90
C ARG A 38 -21.87 20.19 -6.04
N PHE A 39 -21.81 20.94 -7.13
CA PHE A 39 -22.46 20.62 -8.39
C PHE A 39 -21.43 20.04 -9.33
N VAL A 40 -21.68 18.83 -9.82
CA VAL A 40 -20.83 18.14 -10.79
C VAL A 40 -21.61 18.01 -12.09
N GLN A 41 -20.96 18.28 -13.21
CA GLN A 41 -21.56 18.03 -14.52
C GLN A 41 -21.96 16.55 -14.60
N ARG A 42 -23.23 16.26 -14.92
CA ARG A 42 -23.66 14.88 -15.18
C ARG A 42 -22.95 14.40 -16.44
N GLU A 43 -22.04 13.44 -16.28
CA GLU A 43 -21.34 12.85 -17.43
C GLU A 43 -22.34 12.07 -18.30
N PRO A 44 -22.21 12.14 -19.65
CA PRO A 44 -22.81 11.12 -20.50
C PRO A 44 -22.24 9.76 -20.06
N HIS A 45 -23.11 8.77 -19.88
CA HIS A 45 -22.80 7.42 -19.36
C HIS A 45 -21.83 6.59 -20.25
N ASP A 46 -21.15 7.21 -21.21
CA ASP A 46 -20.27 6.54 -22.15
C ASP A 46 -18.87 6.39 -21.55
N SER A 47 -18.52 5.15 -21.17
CA SER A 47 -17.24 4.80 -20.55
C SER A 47 -16.02 5.19 -21.40
N LYS A 48 -16.20 5.36 -22.72
CA LYS A 48 -15.12 5.81 -23.63
C LYS A 48 -14.76 7.29 -23.47
N VAL A 49 -15.67 8.11 -22.94
CA VAL A 49 -15.43 9.54 -22.72
C VAL A 49 -14.78 9.80 -21.36
N ALA A 50 -14.95 8.87 -20.41
CA ALA A 50 -14.44 8.98 -19.04
C ALA A 50 -12.96 8.60 -18.88
N SER A 51 -12.43 7.73 -19.75
CA SER A 51 -11.05 7.28 -19.68
C SER A 51 -10.45 6.95 -21.06
N ILE A 52 -9.18 7.26 -21.25
CA ILE A 52 -8.40 6.99 -22.46
C ILE A 52 -7.30 5.99 -22.11
N SER A 53 -7.17 4.92 -22.88
CA SER A 53 -6.03 4.00 -22.79
C SER A 53 -4.92 4.43 -23.73
N TYR A 54 -3.69 4.51 -23.24
CA TYR A 54 -2.50 4.90 -23.98
C TYR A 54 -1.47 3.77 -23.96
N ASN A 55 -1.11 3.24 -25.13
CA ASN A 55 -0.06 2.22 -25.26
C ASN A 55 1.28 2.89 -25.58
N TYR A 56 2.35 2.45 -24.94
CA TYR A 56 3.71 2.95 -25.11
C TYR A 56 4.72 1.82 -24.88
N SER A 57 6.00 2.09 -25.08
CA SER A 57 7.06 1.12 -24.77
C SER A 57 8.19 1.78 -24.00
N LEU A 58 8.78 1.04 -23.06
CA LEU A 58 9.91 1.48 -22.26
C LEU A 58 11.15 0.65 -22.58
N TRP A 59 12.30 1.29 -22.75
CA TRP A 59 13.57 0.58 -22.90
C TRP A 59 13.94 -0.09 -21.57
N VAL A 60 14.23 -1.39 -21.62
CA VAL A 60 14.73 -2.16 -20.48
C VAL A 60 16.16 -2.58 -20.74
N GLU A 61 17.06 -2.14 -19.85
CA GLU A 61 18.49 -2.47 -19.92
C GLU A 61 18.76 -3.97 -19.74
N LEU A 62 17.99 -4.65 -18.89
CA LEU A 62 18.15 -6.09 -18.63
C LEU A 62 17.86 -6.96 -19.86
N THR A 63 16.94 -6.52 -20.72
CA THR A 63 16.53 -7.26 -21.93
C THR A 63 17.08 -6.64 -23.22
N GLN A 64 17.73 -5.47 -23.13
CA GLN A 64 18.19 -4.67 -24.27
C GLN A 64 17.10 -4.48 -25.33
N SER A 65 15.88 -4.20 -24.88
CA SER A 65 14.71 -4.11 -25.75
C SER A 65 13.61 -3.23 -25.18
N PHE A 66 12.73 -2.75 -26.07
CA PHE A 66 11.53 -2.02 -25.69
C PHE A 66 10.43 -2.97 -25.22
N GLN A 67 10.00 -2.81 -23.97
CA GLN A 67 8.89 -3.57 -23.40
C GLN A 67 7.57 -2.79 -23.56
N PRO A 68 6.52 -3.40 -24.12
CA PRO A 68 5.22 -2.76 -24.28
C PRO A 68 4.59 -2.49 -22.91
N HIS A 69 3.87 -1.38 -22.80
CA HIS A 69 3.15 -0.93 -21.61
C HIS A 69 1.86 -0.20 -22.02
N GLN A 70 0.91 -0.06 -21.10
CA GLN A 70 -0.39 0.58 -21.32
C GLN A 70 -0.75 1.40 -20.09
N GLN A 71 -1.22 2.63 -20.22
CA GLN A 71 -1.69 3.46 -19.10
C GLN A 71 -3.11 3.95 -19.36
N ILE A 72 -3.97 3.86 -18.36
CA ILE A 72 -5.31 4.44 -18.42
C ILE A 72 -5.28 5.84 -17.79
N PHE A 73 -5.65 6.84 -18.57
CA PHE A 73 -5.83 8.22 -18.13
C PHE A 73 -7.32 8.50 -17.94
N HIS A 74 -7.69 8.93 -16.75
CA HIS A 74 -9.06 9.34 -16.46
C HIS A 74 -9.22 10.84 -16.73
N ARG A 75 -10.35 11.23 -17.31
CA ARG A 75 -10.66 12.64 -17.59
C ARG A 75 -10.67 13.49 -16.31
N TYR A 76 -11.16 12.92 -15.22
CA TYR A 76 -11.16 13.51 -13.90
C TYR A 76 -10.53 12.56 -12.88
N PRO A 77 -10.00 13.08 -11.75
CA PRO A 77 -9.43 12.22 -10.70
C PRO A 77 -10.42 11.16 -10.24
N GLN A 78 -10.01 9.88 -10.27
CA GLN A 78 -10.79 8.76 -9.77
C GLN A 78 -9.93 7.89 -8.83
N PRO A 79 -10.40 7.62 -7.59
CA PRO A 79 -11.59 8.20 -6.97
C PRO A 79 -11.43 9.71 -6.72
N GLU A 80 -12.55 10.43 -6.63
CA GLU A 80 -12.53 11.82 -6.19
C GLU A 80 -12.20 11.90 -4.70
N ASP A 81 -11.47 12.95 -4.30
CA ASP A 81 -11.16 13.19 -2.90
C ASP A 81 -12.44 13.48 -2.12
N ASN A 82 -12.63 12.75 -1.02
CA ASN A 82 -13.72 12.98 -0.10
C ASN A 82 -13.32 14.06 0.91
N TRP A 83 -13.52 15.33 0.53
CA TRP A 83 -13.20 16.49 1.38
C TRP A 83 -13.86 16.42 2.75
N ASN A 84 -15.10 15.92 2.86
CA ASN A 84 -15.77 15.78 4.15
C ASN A 84 -15.05 14.78 5.06
N ALA A 85 -14.54 13.67 4.52
CA ALA A 85 -13.75 12.72 5.31
C ALA A 85 -12.41 13.34 5.74
N LEU A 86 -11.77 14.11 4.86
CA LEU A 86 -10.54 14.84 5.18
C LEU A 86 -10.78 15.88 6.29
N ASP A 87 -11.83 16.67 6.18
CA ASP A 87 -12.18 17.70 7.17
C ASP A 87 -12.49 17.06 8.52
N ASN A 88 -13.30 16.01 8.55
CA ASN A 88 -13.60 15.26 9.77
C ASN A 88 -12.34 14.66 10.40
N LEU A 89 -11.39 14.18 9.60
CA LEU A 89 -10.09 13.70 10.09
C LEU A 89 -9.25 14.84 10.69
N LEU A 90 -9.17 15.99 10.02
CA LEU A 90 -8.39 17.13 10.51
C LEU A 90 -9.01 17.76 11.78
N CYS A 91 -10.33 17.70 11.89
CA CYS A 91 -11.08 18.08 13.07
C CYS A 91 -11.14 16.99 14.16
N GLY A 92 -10.53 15.82 13.92
CA GLY A 92 -10.43 14.71 14.88
C GLY A 92 -11.71 13.90 15.15
N TYR A 93 -12.75 14.08 14.33
CA TYR A 93 -13.93 13.20 14.31
C TYR A 93 -13.66 11.83 13.69
N LEU A 94 -12.58 11.70 12.92
CA LEU A 94 -12.10 10.44 12.34
C LEU A 94 -10.62 10.29 12.65
N ASP A 95 -10.20 9.09 13.07
CA ASP A 95 -8.80 8.78 13.33
C ASP A 95 -8.17 7.88 12.23
N ASP A 96 -8.99 7.36 11.29
CA ASP A 96 -8.52 6.52 10.19
C ASP A 96 -8.21 7.32 8.92
N MET A 97 -6.99 7.14 8.39
CA MET A 97 -6.59 7.65 7.08
C MET A 97 -6.79 6.60 5.99
N ALA A 98 -8.00 6.52 5.44
CA ALA A 98 -8.35 5.57 4.37
C ALA A 98 -7.40 5.62 3.15
N ASP A 99 -7.22 4.49 2.48
CA ASP A 99 -6.32 4.36 1.31
C ASP A 99 -6.64 5.25 0.12
N THR A 100 -7.91 5.63 -0.02
CA THR A 100 -8.38 6.51 -1.09
C THR A 100 -8.09 7.98 -0.83
N MET A 101 -7.68 8.34 0.39
CA MET A 101 -7.39 9.72 0.74
C MET A 101 -5.98 10.12 0.31
N LYS A 102 -5.88 11.24 -0.40
CA LYS A 102 -4.58 11.81 -0.79
C LYS A 102 -3.89 12.40 0.43
N CYS A 103 -2.83 11.72 0.86
CA CYS A 103 -1.95 12.15 1.94
C CYS A 103 -0.49 11.95 1.52
N ARG A 104 0.43 12.64 2.20
CA ARG A 104 1.84 12.28 2.10
C ARG A 104 2.04 11.00 2.89
N ARG A 105 2.82 10.07 2.34
CA ARG A 105 3.06 8.78 2.97
C ARG A 105 4.45 8.22 2.67
N VAL A 106 4.95 7.44 3.62
CA VAL A 106 6.10 6.54 3.43
C VAL A 106 5.68 5.16 3.91
N ARG A 107 6.06 4.13 3.15
CA ARG A 107 5.76 2.73 3.48
C ARG A 107 7.02 1.97 3.78
N PHE A 108 6.89 1.01 4.68
CA PHE A 108 7.96 0.13 5.07
C PHE A 108 7.50 -1.32 5.11
N ALA A 109 8.46 -2.21 4.87
CA ALA A 109 8.32 -3.64 5.09
C ALA A 109 9.42 -4.07 6.08
N ILE A 110 9.04 -4.82 7.12
CA ILE A 110 9.99 -5.53 7.99
C ILE A 110 10.25 -6.88 7.34
N VAL A 111 11.50 -7.10 6.93
CA VAL A 111 11.92 -8.36 6.32
C VAL A 111 12.25 -9.36 7.44
N PRO A 112 11.58 -10.54 7.49
CA PRO A 112 11.88 -11.53 8.51
C PRO A 112 13.29 -12.10 8.28
N PRO A 113 14.02 -12.50 9.33
CA PRO A 113 15.35 -13.10 9.17
C PRO A 113 15.27 -14.46 8.43
N VAL A 114 16.40 -14.92 7.91
CA VAL A 114 16.52 -16.33 7.47
C VAL A 114 16.63 -17.18 8.72
N LEU A 115 15.61 -18.00 8.99
CA LEU A 115 15.56 -18.87 10.16
C LEU A 115 16.42 -20.12 9.89
N ALA A 116 17.44 -20.33 10.71
CA ALA A 116 18.30 -21.51 10.61
C ALA A 116 17.57 -22.73 11.20
N THR A 117 17.53 -23.83 10.45
CA THR A 117 16.95 -25.11 10.89
C THR A 117 17.85 -25.90 11.83
N SER A 118 19.10 -25.46 12.06
CA SER A 118 20.06 -26.11 12.95
C SER A 118 20.58 -25.14 14.02
N SER A 119 20.38 -25.55 15.26
CA SER A 119 20.84 -24.93 16.51
C SER A 119 22.36 -24.67 16.50
N ILE A 120 22.75 -23.44 16.83
CA ILE A 120 23.96 -23.05 17.61
C ILE A 120 23.93 -21.56 18.04
N GLY A 121 22.91 -20.77 17.66
CA GLY A 121 22.70 -19.44 18.24
C GLY A 121 21.22 -19.05 18.35
N ASP A 122 20.74 -18.84 19.58
CA ASP A 122 19.34 -18.48 19.90
C ASP A 122 18.82 -17.19 19.23
N ASN A 123 19.72 -16.37 18.68
CA ASN A 123 19.40 -15.04 18.14
C ASN A 123 18.51 -15.04 16.88
N ASN A 124 18.43 -16.16 16.15
CA ASN A 124 17.67 -16.31 14.90
C ASN A 124 16.54 -17.35 15.01
N SER A 125 16.04 -17.60 16.23
CA SER A 125 14.83 -18.40 16.43
C SER A 125 13.56 -17.58 16.15
N PRO A 126 12.43 -18.22 15.79
CA PRO A 126 11.13 -17.55 15.66
C PRO A 126 10.74 -16.74 16.91
N THR A 127 11.02 -17.29 18.10
CA THR A 127 10.73 -16.66 19.38
C THR A 127 11.61 -15.45 19.66
N ALA A 128 12.90 -15.52 19.30
CA ALA A 128 13.79 -14.36 19.39
C ALA A 128 13.35 -13.23 18.45
N TYR A 129 12.93 -13.56 17.22
CA TYR A 129 12.36 -12.58 16.29
C TYR A 129 11.06 -11.96 16.82
N ALA A 130 10.14 -12.77 17.34
CA ALA A 130 8.91 -12.28 17.98
C ALA A 130 9.20 -11.34 19.16
N THR A 131 10.23 -11.64 19.95
CA THR A 131 10.66 -10.78 21.07
C THR A 131 11.20 -9.43 20.56
N LYS A 132 12.06 -9.45 19.51
CA LYS A 132 12.57 -8.24 18.86
C LYS A 132 11.43 -7.38 18.29
N PHE A 133 10.45 -8.04 17.66
CA PHE A 133 9.26 -7.38 17.12
C PHE A 133 8.39 -6.77 18.23
N THR A 134 8.15 -7.50 19.32
CA THR A 134 7.36 -7.01 20.47
C THR A 134 7.97 -5.74 21.07
N LYS A 135 9.30 -5.70 21.26
CA LYS A 135 10.00 -4.48 21.73
C LYS A 135 9.80 -3.28 20.81
N PHE A 136 9.72 -3.52 19.50
CA PHE A 136 9.43 -2.46 18.54
C PHE A 136 7.98 -1.99 18.63
N ILE A 137 7.01 -2.90 18.78
CA ILE A 137 5.59 -2.56 18.99
C ILE A 137 5.40 -1.79 20.30
N GLU A 138 6.07 -2.16 21.40
CA GLU A 138 6.05 -1.41 22.66
C GLU A 138 6.53 0.03 22.49
N PHE A 139 7.57 0.25 21.68
CA PHE A 139 8.01 1.60 21.31
C PHE A 139 6.93 2.35 20.50
N LEU A 140 6.25 1.69 19.55
CA LEU A 140 5.16 2.33 18.80
C LEU A 140 3.97 2.65 19.72
N GLN A 141 3.64 1.76 20.65
CA GLN A 141 2.61 1.97 21.66
C GLN A 141 2.90 3.22 22.50
N SER A 142 4.17 3.46 22.85
CA SER A 142 4.58 4.66 23.59
C SER A 142 4.44 5.96 22.78
N ARG A 143 4.11 5.88 21.48
CA ARG A 143 3.91 7.02 20.59
C ARG A 143 2.45 7.25 20.21
N VAL A 144 1.55 6.35 20.59
CA VAL A 144 0.10 6.51 20.36
C VAL A 144 -0.36 7.79 21.06
N ALA A 145 -0.97 8.68 20.29
CA ALA A 145 -1.59 9.88 20.81
C ALA A 145 -2.95 9.52 21.40
N PRO A 146 -3.37 10.15 22.50
CA PRO A 146 -4.73 9.98 22.99
C PRO A 146 -5.73 10.44 21.93
N SER A 147 -6.87 9.75 21.84
CA SER A 147 -8.03 10.21 21.09
C SER A 147 -8.53 11.55 21.66
N GLU A 148 -9.39 12.27 20.93
CA GLU A 148 -9.99 13.51 21.43
C GLU A 148 -10.77 13.32 22.75
N PHE A 149 -11.24 12.10 23.00
CA PHE A 149 -11.94 11.71 24.23
C PHE A 149 -11.00 11.22 25.34
N GLY A 150 -9.68 11.26 25.13
CA GLY A 150 -8.66 10.90 26.12
C GLY A 150 -8.37 9.40 26.24
N GLU A 151 -9.06 8.55 25.47
CA GLU A 151 -8.79 7.11 25.44
C GLU A 151 -7.54 6.82 24.60
N LEU A 152 -6.65 5.97 25.13
CA LEU A 152 -5.47 5.48 24.43
C LEU A 152 -5.80 4.17 23.74
N GLU A 153 -5.59 4.12 22.43
CA GLU A 153 -5.71 2.89 21.66
C GLU A 153 -4.53 1.95 21.95
N ASN A 154 -4.80 0.65 22.04
CA ASN A 154 -3.79 -0.37 22.22
C ASN A 154 -3.49 -1.06 20.89
N ILE A 155 -2.21 -1.13 20.54
CA ILE A 155 -1.71 -1.85 19.38
C ILE A 155 -1.70 -3.34 19.71
N MET A 156 -2.62 -4.10 19.11
CA MET A 156 -2.67 -5.55 19.20
C MET A 156 -2.33 -6.17 17.85
N ILE A 157 -1.23 -6.91 17.79
CA ILE A 157 -0.76 -7.61 16.59
C ILE A 157 -0.79 -9.11 16.85
N ASN A 158 -1.50 -9.85 16.00
CA ASN A 158 -1.54 -11.31 16.05
C ASN A 158 -0.20 -11.87 15.55
N MET A 159 0.41 -12.80 16.29
CA MET A 159 1.70 -13.39 15.91
C MET A 159 1.51 -14.84 15.45
N VAL A 160 2.00 -15.14 14.25
CA VAL A 160 2.01 -16.48 13.65
C VAL A 160 3.47 -16.94 13.53
N LEU A 161 3.88 -17.88 14.39
CA LEU A 161 5.26 -18.36 14.51
C LEU A 161 5.49 -19.74 13.87
N GLU A 162 4.44 -20.35 13.31
CA GLU A 162 4.52 -21.63 12.63
C GLU A 162 4.26 -21.43 11.13
N ASP A 163 4.99 -22.17 10.30
CA ASP A 163 4.78 -22.15 8.86
C ASP A 163 3.50 -22.94 8.52
N VAL A 164 2.40 -22.21 8.35
CA VAL A 164 1.07 -22.75 8.03
C VAL A 164 1.06 -23.47 6.66
N GLN A 165 2.08 -23.29 5.82
CA GLN A 165 2.16 -23.94 4.51
C GLN A 165 2.37 -25.48 4.56
N LYS A 166 2.56 -26.08 5.74
CA LYS A 166 2.67 -27.55 5.89
C LYS A 166 1.34 -28.30 5.79
N THR A 167 0.21 -27.62 5.94
CA THR A 167 -1.13 -28.23 5.80
C THR A 167 -1.70 -27.87 4.43
N GLY A 168 -2.02 -28.89 3.62
CA GLY A 168 -2.56 -28.76 2.26
C GLY A 168 -3.96 -28.15 2.15
N GLU A 169 -4.32 -27.23 3.04
CA GLU A 169 -5.54 -26.43 2.95
C GLU A 169 -5.38 -25.31 1.91
N PRO A 170 -6.47 -24.95 1.20
CA PRO A 170 -6.43 -23.85 0.27
C PRO A 170 -6.00 -22.57 1.00
N PRO A 171 -5.20 -21.68 0.36
CA PRO A 171 -4.79 -20.45 0.99
C PRO A 171 -6.04 -19.66 1.41
N LEU A 172 -6.28 -19.59 2.72
CA LEU A 172 -7.15 -18.58 3.26
C LEU A 172 -6.49 -17.27 2.88
N LEU A 173 -7.09 -16.54 1.95
CA LEU A 173 -6.66 -15.19 1.63
C LEU A 173 -6.83 -14.36 2.89
N ILE A 174 -5.76 -14.28 3.68
CA ILE A 174 -5.69 -13.37 4.80
C ILE A 174 -5.62 -12.00 4.14
N GLU A 175 -6.78 -11.40 3.93
CA GLU A 175 -6.86 -9.98 3.63
C GLU A 175 -6.26 -9.28 4.84
N ASN A 176 -4.96 -8.93 4.73
CA ASN A 176 -4.22 -8.31 5.81
C ASN A 176 -4.85 -6.98 6.13
N ARG A 177 -5.70 -6.99 7.16
CA ARG A 177 -6.31 -5.77 7.66
C ARG A 177 -5.20 -4.88 8.20
N MET A 178 -5.24 -3.63 7.79
CA MET A 178 -4.38 -2.59 8.33
C MET A 178 -5.11 -1.92 9.49
N LEU A 179 -4.51 -1.92 10.67
CA LEU A 179 -4.89 -1.14 11.83
C LEU A 179 -4.33 0.27 11.68
N SER A 180 -5.07 1.30 12.08
CA SER A 180 -4.67 2.70 11.95
C SER A 180 -4.60 3.34 13.33
N PHE A 181 -3.50 4.03 13.62
CA PHE A 181 -3.25 4.65 14.93
C PHE A 181 -2.73 6.07 14.76
N LYS A 182 -3.30 7.01 15.51
CA LYS A 182 -2.79 8.38 15.60
C LYS A 182 -1.55 8.40 16.48
N MET A 183 -0.45 8.95 15.98
CA MET A 183 0.86 8.97 16.64
C MET A 183 1.34 10.40 16.83
N ALA A 184 1.87 10.70 18.02
CA ALA A 184 2.51 11.97 18.31
C ALA A 184 3.92 12.03 17.70
N CYS A 185 4.21 13.08 16.92
CA CYS A 185 5.53 13.25 16.31
C CYS A 185 6.61 13.47 17.38
N LYS A 186 6.31 14.33 18.35
CA LYS A 186 7.17 14.60 19.50
C LYS A 186 6.85 13.62 20.63
N ALA A 187 7.87 13.22 21.38
CA ALA A 187 7.63 12.44 22.59
C ALA A 187 6.84 13.33 23.57
N SER A 188 5.75 12.80 24.11
CA SER A 188 4.92 13.50 25.09
C SER A 188 5.71 13.71 26.38
N SER A 189 6.51 14.78 26.46
CA SER A 189 6.85 15.35 27.76
C SER A 189 5.60 16.09 28.22
N ILE A 190 4.79 15.45 29.06
CA ILE A 190 3.77 16.14 29.83
C ILE A 190 4.52 17.04 30.82
N SER A 191 4.96 18.20 30.35
CA SER A 191 5.45 19.29 31.20
C SER A 191 4.32 20.30 31.30
N LEU A 192 3.48 20.12 32.33
CA LEU A 192 2.56 21.15 32.82
C LEU A 192 3.37 22.29 33.47
N SER A 193 4.15 23.04 32.70
CA SER A 193 4.78 24.25 33.21
C SER A 193 5.28 25.15 32.07
N SER A 194 4.47 26.15 31.74
CA SER A 194 4.85 27.58 31.76
C SER A 194 4.07 28.34 30.69
N ALA A 195 3.09 29.11 31.16
CA ALA A 195 2.39 30.12 30.37
C ALA A 195 3.35 31.30 30.09
N SER A 196 4.20 31.22 29.07
CA SER A 196 4.96 32.40 28.64
C SER A 196 5.57 32.35 27.23
N LYS A 197 5.08 31.50 26.34
CA LYS A 197 5.28 31.68 24.90
C LYS A 197 3.98 31.33 24.19
N LEU A 198 3.60 32.15 23.21
CA LEU A 198 2.63 31.78 22.19
C LEU A 198 3.28 30.67 21.33
N GLU A 199 3.56 29.53 21.96
CA GLU A 199 4.07 28.34 21.31
C GLU A 199 2.96 27.84 20.40
N ASP A 200 3.35 27.50 19.18
CA ASP A 200 2.49 26.95 18.15
C ASP A 200 1.68 25.79 18.74
N ALA A 201 0.44 26.07 19.14
CA ALA A 201 -0.47 25.13 19.80
C ALA A 201 -0.91 24.00 18.87
N ARG A 202 -0.36 23.94 17.65
CA ARG A 202 -0.64 22.93 16.67
C ARG A 202 -0.02 21.61 17.11
N THR A 203 -0.87 20.73 17.62
CA THR A 203 -0.51 19.33 17.85
C THR A 203 -0.18 18.67 16.51
N GLU A 204 1.11 18.45 16.26
CA GLU A 204 1.56 17.71 15.07
C GLU A 204 1.48 16.22 15.32
N TRP A 205 0.76 15.53 14.44
CA TRP A 205 0.58 14.09 14.50
C TRP A 205 0.69 13.45 13.11
N VAL A 206 1.00 12.17 13.12
CA VAL A 206 0.94 11.29 11.93
C VAL A 206 -0.03 10.16 12.21
N VAL A 207 -0.53 9.53 11.16
CA VAL A 207 -1.24 8.26 11.29
C VAL A 207 -0.32 7.15 10.84
N MET A 208 -0.07 6.20 11.73
CA MET A 208 0.68 5.00 11.43
C MET A 208 -0.30 3.86 11.18
N ARG A 209 -0.15 3.17 10.05
CA ARG A 209 -0.90 1.94 9.80
C ARG A 209 -0.01 0.73 9.92
N LEU A 210 -0.51 -0.31 10.57
CA LEU A 210 0.18 -1.55 10.86
C LEU A 210 -0.65 -2.72 10.39
N GLU A 211 -0.05 -3.75 9.81
CA GLU A 211 -0.79 -5.00 9.58
C GLU A 211 -1.26 -5.62 10.90
N GLU A 212 -2.47 -6.16 10.93
CA GLU A 212 -3.04 -6.81 12.12
C GLU A 212 -2.30 -8.09 12.50
N THR A 213 -1.60 -8.74 11.56
CA THR A 213 -0.97 -10.04 11.77
C THR A 213 0.48 -10.07 11.29
N MET A 214 1.41 -10.38 12.20
CA MET A 214 2.81 -10.67 11.92
C MET A 214 3.00 -12.19 11.72
N ASP A 215 3.50 -12.56 10.54
CA ASP A 215 3.83 -13.94 10.17
C ASP A 215 5.32 -13.99 9.81
N ILE A 216 6.06 -14.91 10.43
CA ILE A 216 7.51 -15.05 10.26
C ILE A 216 7.94 -15.46 8.85
N SER A 217 7.02 -16.01 8.03
CA SER A 217 7.30 -16.47 6.68
C SER A 217 7.22 -15.37 5.62
N ARG A 218 6.71 -14.18 5.99
CA ARG A 218 6.50 -13.05 5.08
C ARG A 218 6.90 -11.70 5.68
N CYS A 219 6.94 -10.68 4.84
CA CYS A 219 7.14 -9.31 5.28
C CYS A 219 5.96 -8.79 6.10
N PHE A 220 6.27 -7.96 7.10
CA PHE A 220 5.27 -7.21 7.86
C PHE A 220 5.25 -5.76 7.40
N HIS A 221 4.10 -5.26 6.98
CA HIS A 221 3.97 -3.90 6.45
C HIS A 221 3.55 -2.88 7.51
N LEU A 222 4.15 -1.70 7.40
CA LEU A 222 3.69 -0.50 8.09
C LEU A 222 3.79 0.72 7.21
N ASP A 223 2.88 1.67 7.40
CA ASP A 223 2.94 2.95 6.72
C ASP A 223 2.82 4.13 7.70
N VAL A 224 3.39 5.25 7.31
CA VAL A 224 3.30 6.51 8.03
C VAL A 224 2.69 7.52 7.07
N ARG A 225 1.53 8.08 7.44
CA ARG A 225 0.73 9.03 6.66
C ARG A 225 0.62 10.34 7.42
N TRP A 226 0.72 11.45 6.71
CA TRP A 226 0.58 12.76 7.33
C TRP A 226 -0.08 13.80 6.42
N LEU A 227 -0.86 14.65 7.08
CA LEU A 227 -1.56 15.81 6.55
C LEU A 227 -1.52 16.98 7.53
N ALA A 228 -1.61 16.69 8.84
CA ALA A 228 -1.61 17.68 9.92
C ALA A 228 -0.22 17.95 10.54
N CYS A 229 0.87 17.50 9.92
CA CYS A 229 2.24 17.67 10.41
C CYS A 229 3.15 18.29 9.35
N SER A 230 4.12 19.10 9.78
CA SER A 230 5.21 19.61 8.95
C SER A 230 6.07 18.47 8.38
N GLY A 231 6.75 18.73 7.26
CA GLY A 231 7.68 17.76 6.68
C GLY A 231 8.83 17.41 7.63
N ILE A 232 9.28 18.35 8.47
CA ILE A 232 10.35 18.14 9.44
C ILE A 232 9.89 17.19 10.55
N GLY A 233 8.72 17.45 11.14
CA GLY A 233 8.18 16.58 12.20
C GLY A 233 7.93 15.15 11.71
N ALA A 234 7.44 15.00 10.48
CA ALA A 234 7.27 13.69 9.86
C ALA A 234 8.61 12.98 9.61
N ASP A 235 9.63 13.69 9.11
CA ASP A 235 10.97 13.13 8.86
C ASP A 235 11.67 12.70 10.16
N GLU A 236 11.59 13.51 11.22
CA GLU A 236 12.11 13.16 12.54
C GLU A 236 11.43 11.93 13.13
N PHE A 237 10.09 11.85 13.01
CA PHE A 237 9.33 10.69 13.46
C PHE A 237 9.74 9.42 12.70
N VAL A 238 9.74 9.47 11.36
CA VAL A 238 10.16 8.35 10.51
C VAL A 238 11.60 7.94 10.80
N GLY A 239 12.51 8.90 10.95
CA GLY A 239 13.90 8.65 11.34
C GLY A 239 14.01 7.94 12.69
N THR A 240 13.18 8.31 13.66
CA THR A 240 13.12 7.66 14.97
C THR A 240 12.62 6.22 14.88
N VAL A 241 11.52 5.98 14.15
CA VAL A 241 10.97 4.64 13.89
C VAL A 241 12.05 3.74 13.28
N ARG A 242 12.77 4.22 12.26
CA ARG A 242 13.86 3.48 11.62
C ARG A 242 15.00 3.15 12.59
N ARG A 243 15.44 4.12 13.39
CA ARG A 243 16.50 3.89 14.39
C ARG A 243 16.07 2.85 15.42
N ARG A 244 14.82 2.90 15.89
CA ARG A 244 14.27 1.97 16.89
C ARG A 244 14.08 0.56 16.34
N ALA A 245 13.63 0.40 15.10
CA ALA A 245 13.60 -0.89 14.42
C ALA A 245 15.00 -1.50 14.34
N LYS A 246 16.00 -0.71 13.90
CA LYS A 246 17.40 -1.15 13.84
C LYS A 246 17.97 -1.52 15.21
N GLN A 247 17.72 -0.72 16.25
CA GLN A 247 18.13 -1.02 17.63
C GLN A 247 17.50 -2.30 18.17
N SER A 248 16.27 -2.61 17.74
CA SER A 248 15.57 -3.85 18.09
C SER A 248 16.05 -5.04 17.25
N GLY A 249 16.95 -4.83 16.29
CA GLY A 249 17.47 -5.89 15.41
C GLY A 249 16.51 -6.30 14.29
N LEU A 250 15.60 -5.41 13.87
CA LEU A 250 14.67 -5.62 12.77
C LEU A 250 15.20 -4.95 11.49
N ASP A 251 15.02 -5.63 10.36
CA ASP A 251 15.35 -5.10 9.03
C ASP A 251 14.15 -4.37 8.43
N LEU A 252 14.02 -3.08 8.76
CA LEU A 252 12.98 -2.20 8.24
C LEU A 252 13.45 -1.54 6.94
N ARG A 253 12.76 -1.83 5.84
CA ARG A 253 13.06 -1.29 4.51
C ARG A 253 11.96 -0.39 4.01
N ARG A 254 12.33 0.74 3.43
CA ARG A 254 11.36 1.53 2.67
C ARG A 254 10.93 0.75 1.42
N VAL A 255 9.63 0.70 1.19
CA VAL A 255 9.05 0.10 -0.02
C VAL A 255 8.24 1.15 -0.78
N PRO A 256 8.29 1.14 -2.12
CA PRO A 256 7.46 1.99 -2.95
C PRO A 256 5.96 1.77 -2.74
N GLU A 257 5.17 2.82 -3.01
CA GLU A 257 3.71 2.80 -2.88
C GLU A 257 3.04 1.67 -3.68
N TYR A 258 3.63 1.30 -4.80
CA TYR A 258 3.07 0.30 -5.68
C TYR A 258 3.28 -1.14 -5.19
N PHE A 259 3.93 -1.37 -4.06
CA PHE A 259 4.03 -2.71 -3.47
C PHE A 259 2.69 -3.17 -2.89
N SER A 260 1.86 -2.25 -2.42
CA SER A 260 0.55 -2.57 -1.82
C SER A 260 -0.64 -2.25 -2.73
N VAL A 261 -0.40 -2.00 -4.02
CA VAL A 261 -1.51 -1.84 -4.99
C VAL A 261 -1.87 -3.21 -5.54
N SER A 262 -3.16 -3.50 -5.60
CA SER A 262 -3.68 -4.74 -6.21
C SER A 262 -3.46 -4.78 -7.73
N ARG A 263 -3.10 -3.65 -8.37
CA ARG A 263 -2.88 -3.58 -9.81
C ARG A 263 -1.55 -4.23 -10.16
N VAL A 264 -1.56 -5.17 -11.10
CA VAL A 264 -0.33 -5.80 -11.62
C VAL A 264 0.55 -4.77 -12.34
N GLN A 265 -0.05 -3.75 -12.96
CA GLN A 265 0.66 -2.59 -13.44
C GLN A 265 0.90 -1.59 -12.31
N ILE A 266 2.17 -1.28 -12.13
CA ILE A 266 2.71 -0.68 -10.92
C ILE A 266 2.86 0.82 -11.06
N HIS A 267 3.56 1.24 -12.11
CA HIS A 267 3.86 2.64 -12.35
C HIS A 267 4.16 2.86 -13.84
N PRO A 268 3.71 3.96 -14.46
CA PRO A 268 3.88 4.17 -15.91
C PRO A 268 5.33 4.35 -16.37
N LEU A 269 6.24 4.61 -15.44
CA LEU A 269 7.65 4.89 -15.73
C LEU A 269 8.60 3.81 -15.20
N ILE A 270 8.07 2.71 -14.68
CA ILE A 270 8.87 1.60 -14.18
C ILE A 270 8.87 0.52 -15.26
N PRO A 271 10.05 0.16 -15.80
CA PRO A 271 10.13 -0.73 -16.95
C PRO A 271 10.15 -2.18 -16.47
N SER A 272 8.97 -2.70 -16.09
CA SER A 272 8.79 -4.09 -15.66
C SER A 272 8.92 -5.07 -16.83
N VAL A 273 9.42 -6.27 -16.54
CA VAL A 273 9.64 -7.33 -17.55
C VAL A 273 8.74 -8.52 -17.26
N PHE A 274 8.02 -8.98 -18.26
CA PHE A 274 7.26 -10.23 -18.17
C PHE A 274 8.10 -11.41 -18.67
N LEU A 275 8.28 -12.43 -17.83
CA LEU A 275 8.93 -13.69 -18.16
C LEU A 275 7.86 -14.80 -18.19
N PRO A 276 7.43 -15.25 -19.38
CA PRO A 276 6.42 -16.28 -19.50
C PRO A 276 6.95 -17.66 -19.13
N PHE A 277 6.13 -18.45 -18.44
CA PHE A 277 6.39 -19.87 -18.20
C PHE A 277 5.09 -20.64 -17.94
N PRO A 278 5.08 -21.99 -18.06
CA PRO A 278 3.87 -22.78 -17.92
C PRO A 278 3.46 -22.92 -16.45
N VAL A 279 2.15 -22.94 -16.16
CA VAL A 279 1.58 -22.94 -14.79
C VAL A 279 2.07 -24.10 -13.92
N GLN A 280 2.49 -25.20 -14.54
CA GLN A 280 2.99 -26.41 -13.90
C GLN A 280 4.22 -26.14 -13.03
N ILE A 281 5.11 -25.21 -13.43
CA ILE A 281 6.32 -24.90 -12.67
C ILE A 281 6.09 -23.85 -11.58
N LEU A 282 4.90 -23.24 -11.50
CA LEU A 282 4.63 -22.10 -10.61
C LEU A 282 4.99 -22.41 -9.15
N LYS A 283 4.53 -23.55 -8.63
CA LYS A 283 4.76 -23.94 -7.22
C LYS A 283 6.23 -24.24 -6.95
N SER A 284 6.89 -25.04 -7.79
CA SER A 284 8.31 -25.35 -7.64
C SER A 284 9.19 -24.11 -7.78
N PHE A 285 8.82 -23.20 -8.67
CA PHE A 285 9.55 -21.97 -8.91
C PHE A 285 9.44 -20.99 -7.72
N VAL A 286 8.26 -20.84 -7.11
CA VAL A 286 8.13 -20.06 -5.84
C VAL A 286 9.04 -20.64 -4.75
N SER A 287 9.06 -21.97 -4.59
CA SER A 287 9.96 -22.62 -3.63
C SER A 287 11.42 -22.31 -3.93
N THR A 288 11.81 -22.34 -5.21
CA THR A 288 13.18 -22.04 -5.65
C THR A 288 13.56 -20.58 -5.38
N LEU A 289 12.64 -19.65 -5.64
CA LEU A 289 12.86 -18.22 -5.36
C LEU A 289 13.15 -18.00 -3.87
N VAL A 290 12.35 -18.61 -2.99
CA VAL A 290 12.47 -18.42 -1.54
C VAL A 290 13.68 -19.15 -0.95
N GLN A 291 13.94 -20.39 -1.38
CA GLN A 291 14.96 -21.24 -0.78
C GLN A 291 16.36 -21.02 -1.35
N THR A 292 16.46 -20.67 -2.64
CA THR A 292 17.74 -20.63 -3.35
C THR A 292 18.12 -19.21 -3.78
N LEU A 293 17.14 -18.39 -4.18
CA LEU A 293 17.37 -17.07 -4.76
C LEU A 293 17.08 -15.92 -3.78
N ASP A 294 17.07 -16.20 -2.48
CA ASP A 294 17.02 -15.20 -1.41
C ASP A 294 15.80 -14.24 -1.50
N PHE A 295 14.69 -14.71 -2.07
CA PHE A 295 13.41 -14.00 -2.01
C PHE A 295 12.67 -14.32 -0.71
N VAL A 296 11.78 -13.42 -0.31
CA VAL A 296 10.83 -13.62 0.76
C VAL A 296 9.43 -13.27 0.27
N LEU A 297 8.42 -13.98 0.77
CA LEU A 297 7.03 -13.64 0.50
C LEU A 297 6.73 -12.26 1.08
N ASP A 298 6.11 -11.42 0.29
CA ASP A 298 5.76 -10.06 0.69
C ASP A 298 4.26 -9.93 0.86
N ASP A 299 3.50 -10.29 -0.17
CA ASP A 299 2.05 -10.13 -0.17
C ASP A 299 1.34 -11.10 -1.12
N GLU A 300 0.04 -11.30 -0.90
CA GLU A 300 -0.84 -12.16 -1.69
C GLU A 300 -2.14 -11.39 -2.00
N ARG A 301 -2.38 -11.05 -3.27
CA ARG A 301 -3.51 -10.19 -3.64
C ARG A 301 -4.26 -10.70 -4.87
N ILE A 302 -5.56 -10.40 -4.89
CA ILE A 302 -6.39 -10.50 -6.10
C ILE A 302 -6.32 -9.16 -6.82
N ALA A 303 -5.94 -9.16 -8.10
CA ALA A 303 -5.86 -7.94 -8.87
C ALA A 303 -7.22 -7.24 -9.03
N ASP A 304 -7.25 -5.93 -8.77
CA ASP A 304 -8.40 -5.05 -8.93
C ASP A 304 -8.63 -4.74 -10.42
N GLY A 305 -9.85 -5.01 -10.89
CA GLY A 305 -10.21 -4.90 -12.31
C GLY A 305 -10.72 -6.22 -12.90
N SER A 306 -11.42 -6.11 -14.02
CA SER A 306 -12.15 -7.24 -14.60
C SER A 306 -11.28 -8.38 -15.15
N ARG A 307 -9.95 -8.22 -15.29
CA ARG A 307 -8.97 -9.19 -15.81
C ARG A 307 -7.54 -8.80 -15.38
N ILE A 308 -6.58 -9.73 -15.34
CA ILE A 308 -5.13 -9.42 -15.28
C ILE A 308 -4.73 -8.86 -16.65
N GLY A 309 -5.26 -7.69 -17.01
CA GLY A 309 -4.90 -6.98 -18.23
C GLY A 309 -3.57 -6.30 -17.97
N TYR A 310 -2.49 -6.97 -18.33
CA TYR A 310 -1.13 -6.78 -17.87
C TYR A 310 -0.61 -5.35 -17.73
N GLY A 311 -1.17 -4.31 -18.35
CA GLY A 311 -0.56 -2.98 -18.37
C GLY A 311 0.86 -2.95 -18.98
N LEU A 312 1.38 -4.11 -19.38
CA LEU A 312 2.59 -4.42 -20.13
C LEU A 312 2.25 -4.58 -21.63
N GLY A 313 1.14 -4.00 -22.09
CA GLY A 313 0.70 -4.07 -23.50
C GLY A 313 0.51 -5.49 -24.08
N ILE A 314 0.46 -6.53 -23.24
CA ILE A 314 0.09 -7.88 -23.65
C ILE A 314 -1.43 -7.87 -23.87
N GLU A 315 -1.85 -7.81 -25.12
CA GLU A 315 -3.26 -7.98 -25.47
C GLU A 315 -3.71 -9.38 -25.03
N GLU A 316 -4.63 -9.44 -24.06
CA GLU A 316 -5.38 -10.67 -23.85
C GLU A 316 -6.17 -10.96 -25.12
N LYS A 317 -5.93 -12.13 -25.75
CA LYS A 317 -6.89 -12.73 -26.68
C LYS A 317 -8.26 -12.64 -26.01
N LYS A 318 -9.20 -11.94 -26.65
CA LYS A 318 -10.58 -11.82 -26.17
C LYS A 318 -11.15 -13.22 -25.94
N LEU A 319 -11.09 -13.73 -24.70
CA LEU A 319 -12.01 -14.78 -24.29
C LEU A 319 -13.39 -14.11 -24.22
N SER A 320 -14.12 -14.26 -25.31
CA SER A 320 -15.54 -14.02 -25.46
C SER A 320 -16.28 -15.05 -24.62
N VAL A 321 -16.33 -14.83 -23.31
CA VAL A 321 -17.36 -15.44 -22.48
C VAL A 321 -18.23 -14.30 -22.00
N ALA A 322 -19.43 -14.22 -22.57
CA ALA A 322 -20.49 -13.34 -22.13
C ALA A 322 -20.66 -13.52 -20.61
N LYS A 323 -20.36 -12.48 -19.83
CA LYS A 323 -20.69 -12.49 -18.40
C LYS A 323 -22.21 -12.40 -18.28
N PRO A 324 -22.90 -13.35 -17.62
CA PRO A 324 -24.27 -13.11 -17.22
C PRO A 324 -24.27 -11.99 -16.17
N LYS A 325 -24.98 -10.91 -16.45
CA LYS A 325 -25.33 -9.88 -15.45
C LYS A 325 -26.22 -10.55 -14.39
N VAL A 326 -25.62 -11.08 -13.34
CA VAL A 326 -26.39 -11.46 -12.15
C VAL A 326 -26.70 -10.18 -11.39
N SER A 327 -27.95 -9.74 -11.52
CA SER A 327 -28.58 -8.73 -10.66
C SER A 327 -28.38 -9.11 -9.19
N ILE A 328 -27.58 -8.34 -8.47
CA ILE A 328 -27.39 -8.51 -7.02
C ILE A 328 -28.61 -7.89 -6.33
N ARG A 329 -29.66 -8.68 -6.15
CA ARG A 329 -30.67 -8.43 -5.11
C ARG A 329 -30.33 -9.29 -3.90
N GLY A 330 -29.79 -8.65 -2.86
CA GLY A 330 -30.13 -8.86 -1.44
C GLY A 330 -30.12 -10.24 -0.78
N GLN A 331 -29.61 -11.32 -1.37
CA GLN A 331 -29.50 -12.61 -0.68
C GLN A 331 -28.12 -12.76 -0.01
N ARG A 332 -28.12 -12.90 1.33
CA ARG A 332 -26.95 -13.38 2.10
C ARG A 332 -26.54 -14.74 1.55
N ARG A 333 -25.39 -14.79 0.89
CA ARG A 333 -24.81 -16.02 0.33
C ARG A 333 -24.21 -16.87 1.45
N SER A 334 -24.18 -18.18 1.27
CA SER A 334 -23.53 -19.08 2.22
C SER A 334 -22.00 -18.86 2.22
N PRO A 335 -21.31 -19.09 3.35
CA PRO A 335 -19.85 -19.02 3.43
C PRO A 335 -19.13 -19.92 2.41
N SER A 336 -19.68 -21.09 2.12
CA SER A 336 -19.10 -22.05 1.15
C SER A 336 -19.15 -21.57 -0.30
N THR A 337 -20.22 -20.85 -0.68
CA THR A 337 -20.31 -20.24 -2.02
C THR A 337 -19.35 -19.07 -2.16
N ASN A 338 -19.16 -18.25 -1.11
CA ASN A 338 -18.17 -17.18 -1.12
C ASN A 338 -16.74 -17.72 -1.22
N ALA A 339 -16.40 -18.77 -0.47
CA ALA A 339 -15.09 -19.41 -0.53
C ALA A 339 -14.77 -19.95 -1.94
N ARG A 340 -15.75 -20.61 -2.59
CA ARG A 340 -15.58 -21.09 -3.98
C ARG A 340 -15.35 -19.97 -4.98
N LEU A 341 -16.14 -18.89 -4.90
CA LEU A 341 -15.97 -17.72 -5.78
C LEU A 341 -14.62 -17.03 -5.58
N LEU A 342 -14.15 -16.94 -4.32
CA LEU A 342 -12.82 -16.40 -4.02
C LEU A 342 -11.71 -17.27 -4.62
N LEU A 343 -11.83 -18.59 -4.52
CA LEU A 343 -10.87 -19.52 -5.14
C LEU A 343 -10.85 -19.36 -6.67
N ASP A 344 -12.02 -19.28 -7.31
CA ASP A 344 -12.12 -19.03 -8.75
C ASP A 344 -11.50 -17.68 -9.14
N HIS A 345 -11.73 -16.63 -8.33
CA HIS A 345 -11.11 -15.32 -8.54
C HIS A 345 -9.60 -15.34 -8.34
N TRP A 346 -9.10 -16.07 -7.35
CA TRP A 346 -7.67 -16.24 -7.11
C TRP A 346 -6.98 -16.98 -8.25
N GLN A 347 -7.59 -18.06 -8.75
CA GLN A 347 -7.06 -18.79 -9.91
C GLN A 347 -6.97 -17.91 -11.17
N GLN A 348 -7.89 -16.95 -11.32
CA GLN A 348 -7.93 -16.06 -12.49
C GLN A 348 -7.11 -14.78 -12.31
N ARG A 349 -7.02 -14.24 -11.09
CA ARG A 349 -6.56 -12.86 -10.82
C ARG A 349 -5.60 -12.74 -9.63
N GLY A 350 -5.33 -13.83 -8.94
CA GLY A 350 -4.41 -13.88 -7.80
C GLY A 350 -2.96 -13.77 -8.26
N TYR A 351 -2.15 -13.10 -7.44
CA TYR A 351 -0.71 -13.09 -7.59
C TYR A 351 -0.03 -13.11 -6.23
N LYS A 352 1.18 -13.67 -6.20
CA LYS A 352 2.08 -13.59 -5.03
C LYS A 352 3.17 -12.59 -5.33
N GLN A 353 3.38 -11.64 -4.43
CA GLN A 353 4.49 -10.71 -4.48
C GLN A 353 5.63 -11.24 -3.62
N LEU A 354 6.85 -11.21 -4.15
CA LEU A 354 8.05 -11.52 -3.41
C LEU A 354 9.05 -10.38 -3.55
N ILE A 355 9.84 -10.16 -2.51
CA ILE A 355 10.90 -9.15 -2.50
C ILE A 355 12.24 -9.82 -2.23
N HIS A 356 13.31 -9.32 -2.85
CA HIS A 356 14.63 -9.86 -2.61
C HIS A 356 15.19 -9.36 -1.26
N ARG A 357 15.80 -10.26 -0.50
CA ARG A 357 16.35 -9.96 0.82
C ARG A 357 17.63 -9.12 0.77
N SER A 358 18.16 -8.74 -0.38
CA SER A 358 19.34 -7.87 -0.40
C SER A 358 19.44 -6.91 -1.59
N LEU A 359 18.62 -7.09 -2.61
CA LEU A 359 18.70 -6.33 -3.85
C LEU A 359 17.40 -5.54 -4.03
N PRO A 360 17.44 -4.37 -4.68
CA PRO A 360 16.27 -3.55 -4.92
C PRO A 360 15.45 -4.14 -6.07
N VAL A 361 14.87 -5.32 -5.86
CA VAL A 361 14.01 -5.99 -6.82
C VAL A 361 12.87 -6.68 -6.10
N SER A 362 11.71 -6.64 -6.75
CA SER A 362 10.55 -7.42 -6.40
C SER A 362 10.04 -8.17 -7.62
N VAL A 363 9.28 -9.22 -7.37
CA VAL A 363 8.67 -10.01 -8.44
C VAL A 363 7.23 -10.31 -8.09
N ARG A 364 6.38 -10.39 -9.12
CA ARG A 364 5.01 -10.87 -9.00
C ARG A 364 4.83 -12.16 -9.76
N MET A 365 4.48 -13.19 -9.02
CA MET A 365 4.14 -14.51 -9.50
C MET A 365 2.67 -14.53 -9.90
N ILE A 366 2.40 -14.80 -11.16
CA ILE A 366 1.06 -14.89 -11.73
C ILE A 366 0.90 -16.23 -12.46
N HIS A 367 -0.31 -16.56 -12.88
CA HIS A 367 -0.66 -17.89 -13.41
C HIS A 367 0.20 -18.37 -14.60
N ASN A 368 0.70 -17.48 -15.44
CA ASN A 368 1.44 -17.81 -16.68
C ASN A 368 2.85 -17.20 -16.75
N GLY A 369 3.40 -16.74 -15.63
CA GLY A 369 4.74 -16.18 -15.62
C GLY A 369 5.11 -15.37 -14.39
N LEU A 370 6.21 -14.64 -14.55
CA LEU A 370 6.78 -13.72 -13.57
C LEU A 370 6.75 -12.30 -14.13
N VAL A 371 6.32 -11.33 -13.33
CA VAL A 371 6.60 -9.92 -13.60
C VAL A 371 7.78 -9.51 -12.74
N TRP A 372 8.91 -9.22 -13.37
CA TRP A 372 10.09 -8.64 -12.75
C TRP A 372 9.91 -7.13 -12.61
N ILE A 373 10.10 -6.64 -11.39
CA ILE A 373 9.83 -5.25 -11.03
C ILE A 373 11.11 -4.67 -10.43
N PRO A 374 11.82 -3.79 -11.16
CA PRO A 374 12.96 -3.11 -10.59
C PRO A 374 12.48 -2.24 -9.42
N GLY A 375 13.16 -2.35 -8.30
CA GLY A 375 12.98 -1.51 -7.13
C GLY A 375 13.97 -0.35 -7.14
N TYR A 376 13.68 0.63 -6.29
CA TYR A 376 14.63 1.68 -5.96
C TYR A 376 15.20 1.38 -4.59
N ASP A 377 16.52 1.45 -4.47
CA ASP A 377 17.17 1.41 -3.17
C ASP A 377 17.16 2.82 -2.58
N ASP A 378 16.03 3.21 -1.98
CA ASP A 378 15.88 4.53 -1.37
C ASP A 378 16.79 4.71 -0.14
N ASP A 379 17.34 3.62 0.41
CA ASP A 379 17.93 3.59 1.75
C ASP A 379 19.41 3.17 1.79
N ARG A 380 19.89 2.32 0.88
CA ARG A 380 21.28 1.87 0.90
C ARG A 380 22.14 2.72 -0.01
N LYS A 381 23.18 3.32 0.59
CA LYS A 381 24.29 4.00 -0.12
C LYS A 381 25.25 3.00 -0.78
N VAL A 382 24.76 1.85 -1.26
CA VAL A 382 25.60 0.91 -2.01
C VAL A 382 25.92 1.56 -3.35
N ASP A 383 27.14 1.35 -3.85
CA ASP A 383 27.51 1.82 -5.18
C ASP A 383 26.48 1.31 -6.20
N ARG A 384 25.81 2.26 -6.86
CA ARG A 384 24.72 2.00 -7.79
C ARG A 384 25.15 1.03 -8.87
N ALA A 385 26.41 1.10 -9.30
CA ALA A 385 26.98 0.21 -10.32
C ALA A 385 27.03 -1.25 -9.83
N THR A 386 27.49 -1.48 -8.60
CA THR A 386 27.54 -2.83 -8.00
C THR A 386 26.14 -3.42 -7.83
N SER A 387 25.18 -2.61 -7.36
CA SER A 387 23.78 -3.02 -7.20
C SER A 387 23.13 -3.40 -8.54
N LEU A 388 23.39 -2.62 -9.60
CA LEU A 388 22.94 -2.91 -10.97
C LEU A 388 23.52 -4.22 -11.50
N ALA A 389 24.83 -4.44 -11.32
CA ALA A 389 25.49 -5.67 -11.77
C ALA A 389 24.96 -6.92 -11.06
N ALA A 390 24.77 -6.84 -9.74
CA ALA A 390 24.19 -7.93 -8.95
C ALA A 390 22.72 -8.21 -9.35
N THR A 391 21.93 -7.16 -9.58
CA THR A 391 20.54 -7.28 -10.06
C THR A 391 20.47 -7.92 -11.44
N ALA A 392 21.39 -7.57 -12.35
CA ALA A 392 21.49 -8.19 -13.66
C ALA A 392 21.94 -9.65 -13.60
N ALA A 393 22.86 -9.99 -12.68
CA ALA A 393 23.25 -11.38 -12.43
C ALA A 393 22.07 -12.22 -11.93
N LEU A 394 21.33 -11.72 -10.92
CA LEU A 394 20.13 -12.37 -10.41
C LEU A 394 19.06 -12.54 -11.50
N PHE A 395 18.85 -11.53 -12.34
CA PHE A 395 17.90 -11.61 -13.46
C PHE A 395 18.27 -12.75 -14.43
N ARG A 396 19.56 -12.91 -14.74
CA ARG A 396 20.04 -14.02 -15.60
C ARG A 396 19.85 -15.37 -14.94
N GLU A 397 20.11 -15.46 -13.63
CA GLU A 397 19.91 -16.68 -12.86
C GLU A 397 18.43 -17.09 -12.83
N VAL A 398 17.53 -16.15 -12.54
CA VAL A 398 16.06 -16.35 -12.62
C VAL A 398 15.65 -16.86 -14.01
N CYS A 399 16.16 -16.24 -15.08
CA CYS A 399 15.91 -16.70 -16.45
C CYS A 399 16.42 -18.12 -16.70
N ALA A 400 17.61 -18.47 -16.20
CA ALA A 400 18.19 -19.80 -16.35
C ALA A 400 17.41 -20.87 -15.58
N THR A 401 16.96 -20.56 -14.35
CA THR A 401 16.11 -21.44 -13.55
C THR A 401 14.77 -21.70 -14.24
N ILE A 402 14.14 -20.67 -14.83
CA ILE A 402 12.91 -20.84 -15.62
C ILE A 402 13.15 -21.81 -16.77
N LYS A 403 14.22 -21.61 -17.56
CA LYS A 403 14.55 -22.51 -18.70
C LYS A 403 14.77 -23.95 -18.24
N SER A 404 15.55 -24.14 -17.17
CA SER A 404 15.85 -25.46 -16.59
C SER A 404 14.59 -26.18 -16.12
N GLN A 405 13.64 -25.49 -15.46
CA GLN A 405 12.38 -26.09 -15.01
C GLN A 405 11.39 -26.34 -16.16
N CYS A 406 11.45 -25.56 -17.23
CA CYS A 406 10.64 -25.76 -18.44
C CYS A 406 11.14 -26.90 -19.34
N GLY A 407 12.32 -27.46 -19.08
CA GLY A 407 12.90 -28.55 -19.89
C GLY A 407 13.40 -28.11 -21.27
N HIS A 408 13.85 -26.85 -21.40
CA HIS A 408 14.40 -26.28 -22.64
C HIS A 408 15.90 -26.05 -22.56
#